data_AF-A0A954I6W9-F1
#
_entry.id   AF-A0A954I6W9-F1
#
_cell.length_a   1.000
_cell.length_b   1.000
_cell.length_c   1.000
_cell.angle_alpha   90.00
_cell.angle_beta   90.00
_cell.angle_gamma   90.00
#
_symmetry.space_group_name_H-M   'P 1'
#
loop_
_entity.id
_entity.type
_entity.pdbx_description
1 polymer ?
#
loop_
_entity_poly.entity_id
_entity_poly.type
_entity_poly.pdbx_seq_one_letter_code
_entity_poly.pdbx_strand_id
1 'polypeptide(L)'
;GCSRPASELIGNNLIIKEIAVSPLLITAGVFAATLSSALGSMMGAPRILQAFARDEVFHSLKFFGVGSGLTREPRRATVLTFVIAQICILLGDLNAIAPIITMFFMITYGLLNLATFYEAVTKNPSYRPTFKYCHWSVSLAGFIGCLVVMFLMNWVSASISIVVLATLHWYIRFREIESRWGDLNSGVIFERARQSLLRLEQEAYHPKNWRPVILGLSGSAWARPHLAIYGHWLTAGHGILSLAHVVTGDIEEHAERREKYESTLRAFIAREDLAAFPTVVISQYLSDGIEALVQCHGIGGLRPNTVLLGWPNTPRKADTFGATVRLVSRLGRSVIALRSLEYRDETSDADPWEVPRGTIDVWWRGKRNGALMLLLAHLLHQNPEWRRNRIRMLRVVPNDDAQDEVRQHIEELSAEARINVEPRVVVADNPSIAIQSTSANAAVVILGFDTPLEGAEAEFFQRMEAFAGRLPRVLFVDSAGGMELES
;
A
#
# COMPACT_ATOMS: atom_id res chain seq x y z
N GLY A 1 -63.84 -31.96 16.04
CA GLY A 1 -62.67 -31.96 15.15
C GLY A 1 -61.91 -30.66 15.30
N CYS A 2 -60.58 -30.71 15.19
CA CYS A 2 -59.69 -29.56 15.42
C CYS A 2 -59.59 -28.60 14.23
N SER A 3 -60.30 -28.86 13.12
CA SER A 3 -60.36 -27.95 11.98
C SER A 3 -61.17 -26.70 12.31
N ARG A 4 -60.63 -25.54 11.93
CA ARG A 4 -61.28 -24.23 12.06
C ARG A 4 -61.16 -23.45 10.75
N PRO A 5 -62.15 -22.63 10.38
CA PRO A 5 -62.09 -21.76 9.21
C PRO A 5 -60.93 -20.76 9.30
N ALA A 6 -60.34 -20.41 8.15
CA ALA A 6 -59.17 -19.55 8.06
C ALA A 6 -59.40 -18.16 8.70
N SER A 7 -60.61 -17.62 8.62
CA SER A 7 -60.99 -16.35 9.25
C SER A 7 -60.84 -16.39 10.78
N GLU A 8 -61.11 -17.53 11.40
CA GLU A 8 -61.03 -17.71 12.85
C GLU A 8 -59.56 -17.83 13.30
N LEU A 9 -58.72 -18.47 12.49
CA LEU A 9 -57.27 -18.55 12.75
C LEU A 9 -56.56 -17.19 12.65
N ILE A 10 -57.09 -16.28 11.83
CA ILE A 10 -56.53 -14.93 11.65
C ILE A 10 -57.07 -13.97 12.72
N GLY A 11 -58.35 -14.09 13.10
CA GLY A 11 -59.01 -13.15 14.01
C GLY A 11 -58.87 -13.47 15.49
N ASN A 12 -58.69 -14.75 15.86
CA ASN A 12 -58.66 -15.18 17.25
C ASN A 12 -57.25 -15.62 17.69
N ASN A 13 -56.51 -14.70 18.33
CA ASN A 13 -55.18 -14.95 18.86
C ASN A 13 -55.11 -16.07 19.93
N LEU A 14 -56.24 -16.45 20.53
CA LEU A 14 -56.33 -17.50 21.55
C LEU A 14 -57.07 -18.75 21.06
N ILE A 15 -57.24 -18.94 19.75
CA ILE A 15 -57.99 -20.08 19.20
C ILE A 15 -57.44 -21.45 19.65
N ILE A 16 -56.12 -21.56 19.85
CA ILE A 16 -55.49 -22.78 20.36
C ILE A 16 -56.00 -23.12 21.78
N LYS A 17 -56.27 -22.11 22.61
CA LYS A 17 -56.84 -22.28 23.95
C LYS A 17 -58.25 -22.86 23.91
N GLU A 18 -59.05 -22.49 22.90
CA GLU A 18 -60.45 -22.94 22.75
C GLU A 18 -60.56 -24.36 22.20
N ILE A 19 -59.58 -24.81 21.41
CA ILE A 19 -59.56 -26.16 20.83
C ILE A 19 -58.92 -27.17 21.79
N ALA A 20 -58.03 -26.70 22.68
CA ALA A 20 -57.28 -27.57 23.57
C ALA A 20 -58.18 -28.33 24.56
N VAL A 21 -57.81 -29.58 24.84
CA VAL A 21 -58.47 -30.43 25.86
C VAL A 21 -58.46 -29.75 27.24
N SER A 22 -57.42 -28.97 27.54
CA SER A 22 -57.32 -28.16 28.76
C SER A 22 -56.87 -26.73 28.42
N PRO A 23 -57.80 -25.75 28.40
CA PRO A 23 -57.50 -24.33 28.20
C PRO A 23 -56.55 -23.74 29.26
N LEU A 24 -56.60 -24.29 30.48
CA LEU A 24 -55.76 -23.87 31.60
C LEU A 24 -54.28 -24.17 31.32
N LEU A 25 -53.98 -25.36 30.79
CA LEU A 25 -52.63 -25.77 30.43
C LEU A 25 -52.02 -24.90 29.31
N ILE A 26 -52.83 -24.50 28.32
CA ILE A 26 -52.37 -23.56 27.28
C ILE A 26 -51.99 -22.22 27.89
N THR A 27 -52.85 -21.66 28.75
CA THR A 27 -52.58 -20.37 29.40
C THR A 27 -51.32 -20.45 30.27
N ALA A 28 -51.18 -21.50 31.09
CA ALA A 28 -50.00 -21.74 31.91
C ALA A 28 -48.73 -21.91 31.07
N GLY A 29 -48.83 -22.62 29.93
CA GLY A 29 -47.74 -22.80 28.98
C GLY A 29 -47.29 -21.50 28.33
N VAL A 30 -48.22 -20.63 27.93
CA VAL A 30 -47.92 -19.30 27.40
C VAL A 30 -47.17 -18.46 28.43
N PHE A 31 -47.63 -18.44 29.69
CA PHE A 31 -46.92 -17.74 30.77
C PHE A 31 -45.51 -18.31 31.00
N ALA A 32 -45.38 -19.63 31.08
CA ALA A 32 -44.09 -20.27 31.27
C ALA A 32 -43.10 -19.98 30.12
N ALA A 33 -43.56 -20.10 28.86
CA ALA A 33 -42.73 -19.87 27.68
C ALA A 33 -42.30 -18.40 27.57
N THR A 34 -43.23 -17.46 27.71
CA THR A 34 -42.94 -16.02 27.62
C THR A 34 -42.02 -15.55 28.75
N LEU A 35 -42.26 -15.98 29.99
CA LEU A 35 -41.41 -15.63 31.13
C LEU A 35 -40.01 -16.24 30.99
N SER A 36 -39.89 -17.48 30.52
CA SER A 36 -38.61 -18.14 30.28
C SER A 36 -37.78 -17.42 29.23
N SER A 37 -38.36 -17.09 28.07
CA SER A 37 -37.67 -16.35 27.01
C SER A 37 -37.29 -14.92 27.42
N ALA A 38 -38.15 -14.25 28.20
CA ALA A 38 -37.86 -12.92 28.73
C ALA A 38 -36.68 -12.95 29.71
N LEU A 39 -36.68 -13.88 30.67
CA LEU A 39 -35.57 -14.05 31.62
C LEU A 39 -34.25 -14.38 30.91
N GLY A 40 -34.28 -15.25 29.90
CA GLY A 40 -33.10 -15.57 29.08
C GLY A 40 -32.53 -14.33 28.39
N SER A 41 -33.39 -13.51 27.79
CA SER A 41 -32.99 -12.28 27.10
C SER A 41 -32.47 -11.21 28.06
N MET A 42 -33.09 -11.08 29.25
CA MET A 42 -32.66 -10.16 30.31
C MET A 42 -31.28 -10.52 30.89
N MET A 43 -30.89 -11.79 30.88
CA MET A 43 -29.55 -12.22 31.31
C MET A 43 -28.52 -12.16 30.18
N GLY A 44 -28.92 -12.44 28.94
CA GLY A 44 -28.03 -12.49 27.78
C GLY A 44 -27.57 -11.11 27.31
N ALA A 45 -28.50 -10.19 27.05
CA ALA A 45 -28.18 -8.90 26.44
C ALA A 45 -27.19 -8.05 27.26
N PRO A 46 -27.31 -7.93 28.60
CA PRO A 46 -26.34 -7.19 29.41
C PRO A 46 -24.93 -7.78 29.37
N ARG A 47 -24.83 -9.10 29.27
CA ARG A 47 -23.53 -9.80 29.24
C ARG A 47 -22.84 -9.61 27.89
N ILE A 48 -23.59 -9.63 26.78
CA ILE A 48 -23.06 -9.30 25.46
C ILE A 48 -22.53 -7.85 25.46
N LEU A 49 -23.32 -6.90 25.97
CA LEU A 49 -22.90 -5.50 26.05
C LEU A 49 -21.68 -5.30 26.97
N GLN A 50 -21.63 -6.00 28.10
CA GLN A 50 -20.49 -5.95 29.02
C GLN A 50 -19.22 -6.51 28.37
N ALA A 51 -19.30 -7.65 27.68
CA ALA A 51 -18.15 -8.23 26.97
C ALA A 51 -17.64 -7.26 25.89
N PHE A 52 -18.56 -6.76 25.05
CA PHE A 52 -18.23 -5.79 24.01
C PHE A 52 -17.58 -4.50 24.57
N ALA A 53 -18.06 -4.00 25.70
CA ALA A 53 -17.50 -2.83 26.38
C ALA A 53 -16.12 -3.09 27.01
N ARG A 54 -15.81 -4.33 27.40
CA ARG A 54 -14.49 -4.72 27.94
C ARG A 54 -13.44 -4.87 26.85
N ASP A 55 -13.87 -5.21 25.64
CA ASP A 55 -12.98 -5.29 24.48
C ASP A 55 -12.55 -3.89 23.98
N GLU A 56 -13.04 -2.82 24.63
CA GLU A 56 -12.69 -1.42 24.39
C GLU A 56 -12.87 -0.95 22.93
N VAL A 57 -13.74 -1.63 22.17
CA VAL A 57 -14.06 -1.28 20.77
C VAL A 57 -14.55 0.17 20.66
N PHE A 58 -15.40 0.59 21.60
CA PHE A 58 -15.77 2.00 21.75
C PHE A 58 -15.43 2.48 23.15
N HIS A 59 -14.55 3.47 23.25
CA HIS A 59 -14.16 4.06 24.53
C HIS A 59 -15.37 4.61 25.32
N SER A 60 -16.40 5.11 24.62
CA SER A 60 -17.64 5.61 25.22
C SER A 60 -18.46 4.53 25.93
N LEU A 61 -18.34 3.26 25.52
CA LEU A 61 -19.09 2.14 26.12
C LEU A 61 -18.35 1.50 27.31
N LYS A 62 -17.09 1.87 27.57
CA LYS A 62 -16.28 1.33 28.68
C LYS A 62 -16.99 1.38 30.03
N PHE A 63 -17.85 2.39 30.23
CA PHE A 63 -18.72 2.50 31.41
C PHE A 63 -19.55 1.24 31.69
N PHE A 64 -20.02 0.54 30.65
CA PHE A 64 -20.84 -0.68 30.74
C PHE A 64 -20.00 -1.96 30.93
N GLY A 65 -18.68 -1.92 30.74
CA GLY A 65 -17.78 -3.08 30.89
C GLY A 65 -17.48 -3.47 32.35
N VAL A 66 -17.81 -2.58 33.30
CA VAL A 66 -17.56 -2.78 34.73
C VAL A 66 -18.44 -3.90 35.29
N GLY A 67 -17.82 -4.91 35.91
CA GLY A 67 -18.51 -5.98 36.63
C GLY A 67 -18.64 -5.66 38.12
N SER A 68 -19.73 -6.06 38.75
CA SER A 68 -19.96 -5.90 40.19
C SER A 68 -19.97 -7.26 40.92
N GLY A 69 -19.34 -7.31 42.10
CA GLY A 69 -19.28 -8.51 42.93
C GLY A 69 -18.35 -9.62 42.40
N LEU A 70 -18.36 -10.77 43.07
CA LEU A 70 -17.50 -11.92 42.78
C LEU A 70 -17.79 -12.53 41.39
N THR A 71 -19.05 -12.53 40.96
CA THR A 71 -19.50 -13.09 39.67
C THR A 71 -19.44 -12.09 38.52
N ARG A 72 -18.93 -10.87 38.75
CA ARG A 72 -18.78 -9.79 37.75
C ARG A 72 -20.10 -9.41 37.04
N GLU A 73 -21.21 -9.33 37.77
CA GLU A 73 -22.52 -9.04 37.19
C GLU A 73 -22.59 -7.66 36.51
N PRO A 74 -23.19 -7.55 35.31
CA PRO A 74 -23.19 -6.34 34.49
C PRO A 74 -24.31 -5.35 34.88
N ARG A 75 -24.35 -4.91 36.15
CA ARG A 75 -25.46 -4.09 36.70
C ARG A 75 -25.83 -2.89 35.83
N ARG A 76 -24.83 -2.16 35.32
CA ARG A 76 -25.04 -0.97 34.46
C ARG A 76 -25.69 -1.32 33.13
N ALA A 77 -25.22 -2.39 32.48
CA ALA A 77 -25.81 -2.87 31.24
C ALA A 77 -27.22 -3.44 31.47
N THR A 78 -27.46 -4.08 32.62
CA THR A 78 -28.79 -4.57 33.01
C THR A 78 -29.80 -3.44 33.15
N VAL A 79 -29.41 -2.33 33.78
CA VAL A 79 -30.26 -1.12 33.88
C VAL A 79 -30.58 -0.58 32.49
N LEU A 80 -29.59 -0.51 31.58
CA LEU A 80 -29.84 -0.05 30.22
C LEU A 80 -30.83 -0.96 29.47
N THR A 81 -30.63 -2.27 29.51
CA THR A 81 -31.57 -3.22 28.88
C THR A 81 -32.96 -3.14 29.49
N PHE A 82 -33.07 -2.91 30.80
CA PHE A 82 -34.36 -2.73 31.47
C PHE A 82 -35.08 -1.48 30.96
N VAL A 83 -34.38 -0.35 30.84
CA VAL A 83 -34.95 0.89 30.30
C VAL A 83 -35.42 0.71 28.85
N ILE A 84 -34.58 0.10 28.00
CA ILE A 84 -34.95 -0.16 26.59
C ILE A 84 -36.17 -1.08 26.51
N ALA A 85 -36.20 -2.17 27.28
CA ALA A 85 -37.34 -3.07 27.32
C ALA A 85 -38.61 -2.37 27.80
N GLN A 86 -38.51 -1.51 28.82
CA GLN A 86 -39.65 -0.76 29.34
C GLN A 86 -40.25 0.20 28.30
N ILE A 87 -39.41 0.87 27.51
CA ILE A 87 -39.87 1.72 26.39
C ILE A 87 -40.69 0.90 25.40
N CYS A 88 -40.20 -0.29 25.01
CA CYS A 88 -40.93 -1.17 24.12
C CYS A 88 -42.26 -1.63 24.72
N ILE A 89 -42.30 -1.98 26.01
CA ILE A 89 -43.54 -2.39 26.70
C ILE A 89 -44.57 -1.25 26.73
N LEU A 90 -44.12 -0.02 26.98
CA LEU A 90 -45.00 1.16 27.03
C LEU A 90 -45.64 1.50 25.68
N LEU A 91 -45.03 1.11 24.56
CA LEU A 91 -45.62 1.26 23.23
C LEU A 91 -46.84 0.35 23.02
N GLY A 92 -47.02 -0.69 23.84
CA GLY A 92 -48.28 -1.44 24.00
C GLY A 92 -48.74 -2.31 22.82
N ASP A 93 -48.12 -2.20 21.64
CA ASP A 93 -48.49 -2.95 20.45
C ASP A 93 -47.45 -3.99 20.04
N LEU A 94 -47.76 -5.26 20.33
CA LEU A 94 -46.92 -6.40 19.94
C LEU A 94 -46.72 -6.48 18.42
N ASN A 95 -47.74 -6.12 17.64
CA ASN A 95 -47.69 -6.21 16.17
C ASN A 95 -46.79 -5.13 15.57
N ALA A 96 -46.62 -3.99 16.25
CA ALA A 96 -45.67 -2.96 15.87
C ALA A 96 -44.22 -3.33 16.26
N ILE A 97 -44.03 -3.99 17.40
CA ILE A 97 -42.70 -4.33 17.93
C ILE A 97 -42.08 -5.54 17.23
N ALA A 98 -42.90 -6.54 16.89
CA ALA A 98 -42.40 -7.79 16.32
C ALA A 98 -41.54 -7.59 15.05
N PRO A 99 -41.97 -6.79 14.03
CA PRO A 99 -41.15 -6.53 12.86
C PRO A 99 -39.80 -5.87 13.18
N ILE A 100 -39.76 -4.93 14.13
CA ILE A 100 -38.54 -4.23 14.52
C ILE A 100 -37.51 -5.21 15.09
N ILE A 101 -37.95 -6.08 16.02
CA ILE A 101 -37.08 -7.10 16.61
C ILE A 101 -36.60 -8.08 15.54
N THR A 102 -37.49 -8.52 14.64
CA THR A 102 -37.12 -9.42 13.55
C THR A 102 -36.06 -8.81 12.63
N MET A 103 -36.10 -7.50 12.34
CA MET A 103 -35.06 -6.85 11.54
C MET A 103 -33.67 -6.92 12.20
N PHE A 104 -33.58 -6.68 13.52
CA PHE A 104 -32.29 -6.80 14.23
C PHE A 104 -31.74 -8.23 14.22
N PHE A 105 -32.59 -9.24 14.39
CA PHE A 105 -32.18 -10.63 14.27
C PHE A 105 -31.75 -11.00 12.85
N MET A 106 -32.51 -10.59 11.83
CA MET A 106 -32.16 -10.84 10.42
C MET A 106 -30.83 -10.20 10.04
N ILE A 107 -30.55 -8.98 10.51
CA ILE A 107 -29.24 -8.34 10.29
C ILE A 107 -28.13 -9.13 10.97
N THR A 108 -28.34 -9.55 12.22
CA THR A 108 -27.32 -10.30 12.98
C THR A 108 -27.00 -11.63 12.28
N TYR A 109 -28.01 -12.38 11.86
CA TYR A 109 -27.84 -13.62 11.11
C TYR A 109 -27.25 -13.38 9.72
N GLY A 110 -27.66 -12.31 9.04
CA GLY A 110 -27.10 -11.92 7.76
C GLY A 110 -25.61 -11.61 7.86
N LEU A 111 -25.20 -10.79 8.81
CA LEU A 111 -23.80 -10.43 9.02
C LEU A 111 -22.92 -11.61 9.43
N LEU A 112 -23.43 -12.53 10.25
CA LEU A 112 -22.71 -13.75 10.61
C LEU A 112 -22.47 -14.63 9.38
N ASN A 113 -23.49 -14.78 8.54
CA ASN A 113 -23.38 -15.47 7.26
C ASN A 113 -22.41 -14.76 6.30
N LEU A 114 -22.46 -13.43 6.23
CA LEU A 114 -21.55 -12.66 5.38
C LEU A 114 -20.09 -12.77 5.85
N ALA A 115 -19.83 -12.70 7.15
CA ALA A 115 -18.50 -12.85 7.73
C ALA A 115 -17.91 -14.23 7.42
N THR A 116 -18.70 -15.30 7.62
CA THR A 116 -18.25 -16.67 7.29
C THR A 116 -18.05 -16.88 5.79
N PHE A 117 -18.86 -16.25 4.94
CA PHE A 117 -18.64 -16.24 3.49
C PHE A 117 -17.29 -15.59 3.14
N TYR A 118 -17.00 -14.41 3.68
CA TYR A 118 -15.74 -13.72 3.42
C TYR A 118 -14.53 -14.56 3.85
N GLU A 119 -14.53 -15.11 5.06
CA GLU A 119 -13.44 -15.96 5.56
C GLU A 119 -13.21 -17.19 4.68
N ALA A 120 -14.29 -17.82 4.20
CA ALA A 120 -14.21 -19.00 3.34
C ALA A 120 -13.65 -18.66 1.95
N VAL A 121 -13.98 -17.50 1.39
CA VAL A 121 -13.53 -17.07 0.05
C VAL A 121 -12.10 -16.55 0.07
N THR A 122 -11.69 -15.82 1.11
CA THR A 122 -10.31 -15.31 1.26
C THR A 122 -9.32 -16.41 1.62
N LYS A 123 -9.82 -17.61 1.96
CA LYS A 123 -9.00 -18.77 2.38
C LYS A 123 -8.07 -18.42 3.54
N ASN A 124 -8.59 -17.65 4.51
CA ASN A 124 -7.84 -17.27 5.70
C ASN A 124 -7.39 -18.53 6.47
N PRO A 125 -6.08 -18.75 6.70
CA PRO A 125 -5.58 -19.93 7.41
C PRO A 125 -6.12 -20.06 8.85
N SER A 126 -6.55 -18.98 9.48
CA SER A 126 -7.15 -19.01 10.82
C SER A 126 -8.59 -19.53 10.82
N TYR A 127 -9.28 -19.48 9.68
CA TYR A 127 -10.65 -19.98 9.53
C TYR A 127 -10.66 -21.43 9.04
N ARG A 128 -10.79 -22.38 9.98
CA ARG A 128 -10.79 -23.83 9.73
C ARG A 128 -12.04 -24.50 10.29
N PRO A 129 -13.22 -24.33 9.68
CA PRO A 129 -14.42 -24.99 10.14
C PRO A 129 -14.28 -26.51 10.01
N THR A 130 -14.46 -27.23 11.12
CA THR A 130 -14.42 -28.71 11.16
C THR A 130 -15.76 -29.35 10.75
N PHE A 131 -16.81 -28.54 10.64
CA PHE A 131 -18.14 -29.01 10.31
C PHE A 131 -18.27 -29.32 8.81
N LYS A 132 -18.71 -30.54 8.48
CA LYS A 132 -18.73 -31.08 7.12
C LYS A 132 -19.59 -30.28 6.12
N TYR A 133 -20.69 -29.68 6.59
CA TYR A 133 -21.60 -28.92 5.72
C TYR A 133 -21.35 -27.42 5.74
N CYS A 134 -20.16 -26.99 6.21
CA CYS A 134 -19.74 -25.60 6.12
C CYS A 134 -19.17 -25.35 4.72
N HIS A 135 -19.93 -24.64 3.87
CA HIS A 135 -19.51 -24.25 2.53
C HIS A 135 -19.85 -22.79 2.28
N TRP A 136 -18.97 -22.07 1.57
CA TRP A 136 -19.13 -20.63 1.31
C TRP A 136 -20.47 -20.28 0.66
N SER A 137 -21.00 -21.16 -0.19
CA SER A 137 -22.28 -20.94 -0.88
C SER A 137 -23.47 -20.98 0.08
N VAL A 138 -23.42 -21.80 1.13
CA VAL A 138 -24.49 -21.88 2.15
C VAL A 138 -24.50 -20.60 2.97
N SER A 139 -23.33 -20.10 3.37
CA SER A 139 -23.19 -18.79 4.03
C SER A 139 -23.72 -17.66 3.14
N LEU A 140 -23.34 -17.62 1.86
CA LEU A 140 -23.83 -16.58 0.94
C LEU A 140 -25.35 -16.67 0.76
N ALA A 141 -25.90 -17.87 0.60
CA ALA A 141 -27.33 -18.10 0.50
C ALA A 141 -28.08 -17.66 1.77
N GLY A 142 -27.51 -17.92 2.95
CA GLY A 142 -28.05 -17.48 4.23
C GLY A 142 -28.09 -15.95 4.35
N PHE A 143 -27.03 -15.27 3.92
CA PHE A 143 -26.99 -13.80 3.88
C PHE A 143 -28.05 -13.22 2.95
N ILE A 144 -28.10 -13.71 1.70
CA ILE A 144 -29.10 -13.28 0.71
C ILE A 144 -30.52 -13.59 1.22
N GLY A 145 -30.74 -14.77 1.80
CA GLY A 145 -32.02 -15.17 2.39
C GLY A 145 -32.47 -14.23 3.50
N CYS A 146 -31.57 -13.81 4.40
CA CYS A 146 -31.89 -12.82 5.43
C CYS A 146 -32.31 -11.48 4.82
N LEU A 147 -31.59 -11.00 3.81
CA LEU A 147 -31.95 -9.75 3.11
C LEU A 147 -33.32 -9.85 2.44
N VAL A 148 -33.58 -10.94 1.71
CA VAL A 148 -34.86 -11.17 1.03
C VAL A 148 -36.01 -11.18 2.04
N VAL A 149 -35.87 -11.91 3.15
CA VAL A 149 -36.90 -11.96 4.21
C VAL A 149 -37.13 -10.58 4.83
N MET A 150 -36.08 -9.79 5.06
CA MET A 150 -36.23 -8.42 5.56
C MET A 150 -37.09 -7.56 4.61
N PHE A 151 -36.80 -7.56 3.31
CA PHE A 151 -37.57 -6.77 2.34
C PHE A 151 -39.00 -7.29 2.17
N LEU A 152 -39.22 -8.61 2.26
CA LEU A 152 -40.56 -9.22 2.20
C LEU A 152 -41.42 -8.85 3.40
N MET A 153 -40.83 -8.72 4.60
CA MET A 153 -41.58 -8.33 5.79
C MET A 153 -41.97 -6.86 5.80
N ASN A 154 -40.99 -5.97 5.61
CA ASN A 154 -41.23 -4.53 5.58
C ASN A 154 -40.02 -3.81 4.94
N TRP A 155 -40.20 -3.32 3.72
CA TRP A 155 -39.13 -2.64 2.99
C TRP A 155 -38.66 -1.33 3.63
N VAL A 156 -39.55 -0.60 4.34
CA VAL A 156 -39.21 0.67 5.01
C VAL A 156 -38.31 0.38 6.21
N SER A 157 -38.73 -0.53 7.09
CA SER A 157 -37.93 -0.92 8.26
C SER A 157 -36.61 -1.57 7.84
N ALA A 158 -36.63 -2.43 6.81
CA ALA A 158 -35.41 -3.03 6.27
C ALA A 158 -34.42 -1.97 5.76
N SER A 159 -34.89 -0.99 5.00
CA SER A 159 -34.06 0.11 4.48
C SER A 159 -33.46 0.93 5.61
N ILE A 160 -34.26 1.30 6.62
CA ILE A 160 -33.79 2.03 7.80
C ILE A 160 -32.69 1.23 8.52
N SER A 161 -32.92 -0.05 8.78
CA SER A 161 -31.95 -0.88 9.50
C SER A 161 -30.64 -1.07 8.72
N ILE A 162 -30.70 -1.21 7.40
CA ILE A 162 -29.51 -1.26 6.53
C ILE A 162 -28.74 0.06 6.58
N VAL A 163 -29.44 1.21 6.52
CA VAL A 163 -28.80 2.54 6.62
C VAL A 163 -28.13 2.73 7.99
N VAL A 164 -28.81 2.35 9.08
CA VAL A 164 -28.23 2.39 10.43
C VAL A 164 -26.97 1.53 10.50
N LEU A 165 -27.00 0.33 9.92
CA LEU A 165 -25.84 -0.55 9.90
C LEU A 165 -24.69 0.01 9.07
N ALA A 166 -24.97 0.53 7.88
CA ALA A 166 -23.97 1.16 7.03
C ALA A 166 -23.33 2.38 7.72
N THR A 167 -24.14 3.18 8.42
CA THR A 167 -23.67 4.33 9.20
C THR A 167 -22.79 3.89 10.36
N LEU A 168 -23.17 2.84 11.09
CA LEU A 168 -22.37 2.27 12.17
C LEU A 168 -21.03 1.73 11.65
N HIS A 169 -21.04 0.99 10.54
CA HIS A 169 -19.84 0.47 9.90
C HIS A 169 -18.92 1.60 9.41
N TRP A 170 -19.48 2.64 8.78
CA TRP A 170 -18.72 3.82 8.37
C TRP A 170 -18.11 4.56 9.57
N TYR A 171 -18.87 4.72 10.66
CA TYR A 171 -18.38 5.33 11.90
C TYR A 171 -17.21 4.54 12.52
N ILE A 172 -17.29 3.21 12.52
CA ILE A 172 -16.20 2.34 13.00
C ILE A 172 -14.95 2.51 12.14
N ARG A 173 -15.12 2.50 10.81
CA ARG A 173 -14.03 2.70 9.85
C ARG A 173 -13.32 4.04 10.04
N PHE A 174 -14.09 5.11 10.19
CA PHE A 174 -13.54 6.46 10.31
C PHE A 174 -12.76 6.69 11.61
N ARG A 175 -13.09 5.94 12.67
CA ARG A 175 -12.42 6.06 13.97
C ARG A 175 -11.07 5.33 14.04
N GLU A 176 -10.63 4.68 12.95
CA GLU A 176 -9.38 3.88 12.89
C GLU A 176 -9.16 3.08 14.18
N ILE A 177 -10.22 2.42 14.66
CA ILE A 177 -10.12 1.60 15.87
C ILE A 177 -9.13 0.49 15.52
N GLU A 178 -7.89 0.61 15.99
CA GLU A 178 -6.88 -0.45 15.94
C GLU A 178 -7.47 -1.67 16.64
N SER A 179 -8.16 -2.51 15.87
CA SER A 179 -8.75 -3.70 16.44
C SER A 179 -7.61 -4.62 16.79
N ARG A 180 -7.53 -5.01 18.07
CA ARG A 180 -6.66 -6.11 18.53
C ARG A 180 -6.97 -7.45 17.84
N TRP A 181 -8.06 -7.49 17.08
CA TRP A 181 -8.52 -8.60 16.27
C TRP A 181 -8.10 -8.37 14.82
N GLY A 182 -7.65 -9.43 14.12
CA GLY A 182 -7.26 -9.33 12.71
C GLY A 182 -8.40 -8.78 11.82
N ASP A 183 -8.04 -7.94 10.85
CA ASP A 183 -9.01 -7.34 9.93
C ASP A 183 -9.32 -8.28 8.75
N LEU A 184 -10.60 -8.60 8.53
CA LEU A 184 -11.09 -9.35 7.36
C LEU A 184 -10.64 -8.73 6.03
N ASN A 185 -10.49 -7.39 5.96
CA ASN A 185 -10.05 -6.71 4.74
C ASN A 185 -8.59 -6.99 4.41
N SER A 186 -7.75 -7.17 5.43
CA SER A 186 -6.34 -7.49 5.23
C SER A 186 -6.16 -8.82 4.50
N GLY A 187 -7.02 -9.81 4.80
CA GLY A 187 -7.05 -11.10 4.10
C GLY A 187 -7.41 -10.98 2.61
N VAL A 188 -8.40 -10.13 2.28
CA VAL A 188 -8.77 -9.88 0.88
C VAL A 188 -7.63 -9.20 0.11
N ILE A 189 -7.00 -8.18 0.70
CA ILE A 189 -5.89 -7.44 0.08
C ILE A 189 -4.70 -8.38 -0.13
N PHE A 190 -4.37 -9.20 0.87
CA PHE A 190 -3.30 -10.18 0.78
C PHE A 190 -3.51 -11.18 -0.35
N GLU A 191 -4.71 -11.78 -0.45
CA GLU A 191 -4.99 -12.75 -1.51
C GLU A 191 -4.96 -12.12 -2.91
N ARG A 192 -5.45 -10.88 -3.05
CA ARG A 192 -5.32 -10.13 -4.31
C ARG A 192 -3.86 -9.87 -4.67
N ALA A 193 -3.05 -9.40 -3.71
CA ALA A 193 -1.63 -9.15 -3.92
C ALA A 193 -0.90 -10.44 -4.34
N ARG A 194 -1.17 -11.55 -3.63
CA ARG A 194 -0.59 -12.88 -3.94
C ARG A 194 -0.96 -13.36 -5.34
N GLN A 195 -2.24 -13.26 -5.73
CA GLN A 195 -2.68 -13.64 -7.07
C GLN A 195 -2.04 -12.77 -8.16
N SER A 196 -1.92 -11.46 -7.94
CA SER A 196 -1.24 -10.55 -8.86
C SER A 196 0.25 -10.89 -9.01
N LEU A 197 0.95 -11.17 -7.91
CA LEU A 197 2.36 -11.57 -7.93
C LEU A 197 2.58 -12.91 -8.67
N LEU A 198 1.69 -13.89 -8.48
CA LEU A 198 1.77 -15.16 -9.20
C LEU A 198 1.50 -15.03 -10.70
N ARG A 199 0.61 -14.10 -11.10
CA ARG A 199 0.40 -13.79 -12.52
C ARG A 199 1.61 -13.11 -13.13
N LEU A 200 2.21 -12.17 -12.39
CA LEU A 200 3.43 -11.49 -12.83
C LEU A 200 4.60 -12.46 -13.06
N GLU A 201 4.70 -13.53 -12.27
CA GLU A 201 5.71 -14.58 -12.46
C GLU A 201 5.51 -15.38 -13.76
N GLN A 202 4.28 -15.52 -14.22
CA GLN A 202 3.94 -16.30 -15.41
C GLN A 202 4.06 -15.49 -16.71
N GLU A 203 3.99 -14.16 -16.62
CA GLU A 203 4.12 -13.28 -17.78
C GLU A 203 5.58 -13.21 -18.26
N ALA A 204 5.80 -13.49 -19.54
CA ALA A 204 7.10 -13.30 -20.17
C ALA A 204 7.45 -11.82 -20.17
N TYR A 205 8.61 -11.48 -19.63
CA TYR A 205 9.10 -10.11 -19.59
C TYR A 205 9.23 -9.54 -21.02
N HIS A 206 8.52 -8.44 -21.32
CA HIS A 206 8.63 -7.73 -22.59
C HIS A 206 9.36 -6.38 -22.37
N PRO A 207 10.41 -6.05 -23.16
CA PRO A 207 11.16 -4.80 -23.03
C PRO A 207 10.32 -3.51 -23.04
N LYS A 208 9.22 -3.47 -23.82
CA LYS A 208 8.26 -2.35 -23.88
C LYS A 208 7.47 -2.12 -22.59
N ASN A 209 7.33 -3.14 -21.75
CA ASN A 209 6.63 -3.05 -20.47
C ASN A 209 7.60 -2.76 -19.31
N TRP A 210 8.83 -2.33 -19.59
CA TRP A 210 9.77 -1.95 -18.54
C TRP A 210 9.18 -0.82 -17.68
N ARG A 211 9.26 -1.00 -16.36
CA ARG A 211 8.90 0.00 -15.36
C ARG A 211 10.05 0.13 -14.35
N PRO A 212 10.27 1.32 -13.78
CA PRO A 212 11.34 1.50 -12.80
C PRO A 212 10.98 0.77 -11.50
N VAL A 213 11.77 -0.25 -11.14
CA VAL A 213 11.74 -0.88 -9.81
C VAL A 213 13.06 -0.53 -9.15
N ILE A 214 13.04 0.57 -8.39
CA ILE A 214 14.22 1.24 -7.86
C ILE A 214 14.47 0.80 -6.41
N LEU A 215 15.66 0.27 -6.17
CA LEU A 215 16.22 0.11 -4.83
C LEU A 215 17.11 1.32 -4.51
N GLY A 216 16.60 2.25 -3.71
CA GLY A 216 17.33 3.45 -3.29
C GLY A 216 18.10 3.22 -2.00
N LEU A 217 19.44 3.32 -2.06
CA LEU A 217 20.30 3.21 -0.88
C LEU A 217 20.41 4.55 -0.13
N SER A 218 19.28 5.00 0.44
CA SER A 218 19.18 6.24 1.21
C SER A 218 19.87 6.17 2.58
N GLY A 219 20.09 4.96 3.10
CA GLY A 219 20.57 4.78 4.48
C GLY A 219 19.45 5.08 5.48
N SER A 220 19.80 5.63 6.65
CA SER A 220 18.79 6.08 7.61
C SER A 220 17.95 7.22 7.01
N ALA A 221 16.67 7.29 7.39
CA ALA A 221 15.66 8.21 6.87
C ALA A 221 16.19 9.58 6.39
N TRP A 222 16.88 10.30 7.27
CA TRP A 222 17.35 11.67 7.03
C TRP A 222 18.82 11.79 6.61
N ALA A 223 19.55 10.68 6.48
CA ALA A 223 20.97 10.73 6.11
C ALA A 223 21.16 11.22 4.66
N ARG A 224 20.31 10.77 3.74
CA ARG A 224 20.36 11.12 2.31
C ARG A 224 18.96 11.26 1.71
N PRO A 225 18.15 12.24 2.15
CA PRO A 225 16.79 12.44 1.66
C PRO A 225 16.77 12.68 0.15
N HIS A 226 17.79 13.31 -0.44
CA HIS A 226 17.89 13.48 -1.90
C HIS A 226 17.78 12.17 -2.69
N LEU A 227 18.23 11.02 -2.15
CA LEU A 227 18.04 9.72 -2.82
C LEU A 227 16.59 9.24 -2.75
N ALA A 228 15.89 9.53 -1.65
CA ALA A 228 14.47 9.22 -1.54
C ALA A 228 13.62 10.12 -2.46
N ILE A 229 13.94 11.42 -2.52
CA ILE A 229 13.27 12.42 -3.35
C ILE A 229 13.42 12.07 -4.83
N TYR A 230 14.65 11.87 -5.32
CA TYR A 230 14.87 11.49 -6.71
C TYR A 230 14.32 10.09 -7.01
N GLY A 231 14.41 9.15 -6.07
CA GLY A 231 13.77 7.84 -6.21
C GLY A 231 12.25 7.97 -6.43
N HIS A 232 11.60 8.87 -5.69
CA HIS A 232 10.18 9.15 -5.82
C HIS A 232 9.84 9.81 -7.16
N TRP A 233 10.63 10.82 -7.57
CA TRP A 233 10.42 11.48 -8.86
C TRP A 233 10.63 10.55 -10.06
N LEU A 234 11.64 9.66 -9.99
CA LEU A 234 11.96 8.71 -11.07
C LEU A 234 10.93 7.58 -11.22
N THR A 235 10.16 7.26 -10.18
CA THR A 235 9.07 6.28 -10.30
C THR A 235 7.77 6.89 -10.80
N ALA A 236 7.57 8.20 -10.63
CA ALA A 236 6.40 8.96 -11.13
C ALA A 236 5.04 8.30 -10.85
N GLY A 237 4.90 7.57 -9.73
CA GLY A 237 3.68 6.83 -9.38
C GLY A 237 3.38 5.59 -10.24
N HIS A 238 4.26 5.26 -11.19
CA HIS A 238 4.10 4.16 -12.14
C HIS A 238 5.11 3.03 -11.96
N GLY A 239 6.10 3.23 -11.09
CA GLY A 239 7.09 2.25 -10.66
C GLY A 239 7.01 1.92 -9.18
N ILE A 240 8.04 1.21 -8.70
CA ILE A 240 8.16 0.81 -7.30
C ILE A 240 9.45 1.37 -6.74
N LEU A 241 9.35 2.04 -5.59
CA LEU A 241 10.50 2.52 -4.84
C LEU A 241 10.65 1.72 -3.56
N SER A 242 11.84 1.19 -3.32
CA SER A 242 12.22 0.63 -2.02
C SER A 242 13.38 1.44 -1.47
N LEU A 243 13.19 2.03 -0.29
CA LEU A 243 14.24 2.74 0.44
C LEU A 243 14.95 1.74 1.34
N ALA A 244 16.25 1.60 1.14
CA ALA A 244 17.05 0.60 1.82
C ALA A 244 18.09 1.23 2.76
N HIS A 245 18.20 0.63 3.93
CA HIS A 245 19.18 0.95 4.95
C HIS A 245 19.98 -0.31 5.30
N VAL A 246 21.29 -0.27 5.07
CA VAL A 246 22.23 -1.28 5.56
C VAL A 246 22.81 -0.79 6.89
N VAL A 247 22.50 -1.50 7.97
CA VAL A 247 23.06 -1.26 9.30
C VAL A 247 24.31 -2.13 9.45
N THR A 248 25.46 -1.49 9.60
CA THR A 248 26.74 -2.19 9.79
C THR A 248 26.91 -2.61 11.24
N GLY A 249 27.04 -3.91 11.49
CA GLY A 249 27.22 -4.45 12.84
C GLY A 249 26.87 -5.94 12.90
N ASP A 250 26.94 -6.50 14.10
CA ASP A 250 26.56 -7.88 14.33
C ASP A 250 25.04 -8.05 14.39
N ILE A 251 24.53 -9.13 13.79
CA ILE A 251 23.09 -9.38 13.70
C ILE A 251 22.48 -9.63 15.08
N GLU A 252 23.19 -10.32 15.97
CA GLU A 252 22.70 -10.65 17.31
C GLU A 252 22.48 -9.38 18.15
N GLU A 253 23.36 -8.38 18.01
CA GLU A 253 23.27 -7.12 18.77
C GLU A 253 22.16 -6.19 18.28
N HIS A 254 21.85 -6.26 16.98
CA HIS A 254 20.93 -5.35 16.30
C HIS A 254 19.56 -5.97 15.98
N ALA A 255 19.38 -7.30 16.13
CA ALA A 255 18.14 -8.00 15.79
C ALA A 255 16.91 -7.38 16.47
N GLU A 256 16.98 -7.13 17.78
CA GLU A 256 15.90 -6.50 18.55
C GLU A 256 15.61 -5.05 18.11
N ARG A 257 16.62 -4.36 17.58
CA ARG A 257 16.51 -2.97 17.10
C ARG A 257 16.13 -2.88 15.63
N ARG A 258 16.12 -3.99 14.89
CA ARG A 258 15.82 -4.02 13.44
C ARG A 258 14.47 -3.39 13.13
N GLU A 259 13.44 -3.76 13.87
CA GLU A 259 12.09 -3.22 13.70
C GLU A 259 12.05 -1.70 13.95
N LYS A 260 12.87 -1.19 14.87
CA LYS A 260 13.00 0.25 15.13
C LYS A 260 13.66 1.01 13.98
N TYR A 261 14.69 0.43 13.34
CA TYR A 261 15.29 1.03 12.15
C TYR A 261 14.28 1.09 10.99
N GLU A 262 13.51 0.03 10.82
CA GLU A 262 12.49 -0.05 9.78
C GLU A 262 11.31 0.90 10.06
N SER A 263 10.85 0.99 11.30
CA SER A 263 9.77 1.90 11.69
C SER A 263 10.18 3.37 11.55
N THR A 264 11.45 3.70 11.80
CA THR A 264 11.99 5.04 11.54
C THR A 264 11.91 5.39 10.05
N LEU A 265 12.25 4.44 9.17
CA LEU A 265 12.17 4.65 7.73
C LEU A 265 10.71 4.72 7.26
N ARG A 266 9.83 3.89 7.83
CA ARG A 266 8.37 3.93 7.58
C ARG A 266 7.77 5.27 8.00
N ALA A 267 8.18 5.81 9.16
CA ALA A 267 7.73 7.11 9.64
C ALA A 267 8.17 8.25 8.72
N PHE A 268 9.39 8.19 8.17
CA PHE A 268 9.86 9.14 7.16
C PHE A 268 9.03 9.05 5.87
N ILE A 269 8.82 7.84 5.35
CA ILE A 269 7.99 7.60 4.15
C ILE A 269 6.57 8.16 4.34
N ALA A 270 5.95 7.91 5.50
CA ALA A 270 4.60 8.40 5.78
C ALA A 270 4.55 9.92 6.00
N ARG A 271 5.58 10.50 6.63
CA ARG A 271 5.67 11.94 6.88
C ARG A 271 5.81 12.75 5.59
N GLU A 272 6.59 12.24 4.64
CA GLU A 272 6.87 12.90 3.37
C GLU A 272 5.95 12.40 2.23
N ASP A 273 4.89 11.64 2.56
CA ASP A 273 3.89 11.08 1.62
C ASP A 273 4.49 10.31 0.42
N LEU A 274 5.51 9.49 0.69
CA LEU A 274 6.22 8.75 -0.35
C LEU A 274 5.53 7.42 -0.66
N ALA A 275 5.27 7.17 -1.94
CA ALA A 275 4.89 5.85 -2.45
C ALA A 275 6.10 4.89 -2.48
N ALA A 276 6.62 4.53 -1.30
CA ALA A 276 7.84 3.73 -1.13
C ALA A 276 7.72 2.66 -0.05
N PHE A 277 8.54 1.61 -0.16
CA PHE A 277 8.63 0.54 0.83
C PHE A 277 9.94 0.65 1.64
N PRO A 278 9.90 0.58 2.98
CA PRO A 278 11.11 0.55 3.79
C PRO A 278 11.75 -0.84 3.75
N THR A 279 13.07 -0.90 3.73
CA THR A 279 13.83 -2.15 3.82
C THR A 279 15.10 -1.96 4.63
N VAL A 280 15.33 -2.86 5.59
CA VAL A 280 16.50 -2.83 6.46
C VAL A 280 17.19 -4.19 6.50
N VAL A 281 18.50 -4.16 6.24
CA VAL A 281 19.40 -5.31 6.34
C VAL A 281 20.50 -4.97 7.33
N ILE A 282 20.83 -5.93 8.19
CA ILE A 282 21.97 -5.85 9.11
C ILE A 282 23.06 -6.75 8.57
N SER A 283 24.28 -6.24 8.46
CA SER A 283 25.43 -7.02 8.00
C SER A 283 26.72 -6.48 8.64
N GLN A 284 27.75 -7.32 8.77
CA GLN A 284 29.04 -6.90 9.29
C GLN A 284 29.69 -5.84 8.38
N TYR A 285 29.58 -6.03 7.07
CA TYR A 285 30.13 -5.13 6.06
C TYR A 285 29.03 -4.54 5.19
N LEU A 286 29.21 -3.27 4.81
CA LEU A 286 28.28 -2.55 3.94
C LEU A 286 28.15 -3.23 2.56
N SER A 287 29.25 -3.74 2.01
CA SER A 287 29.26 -4.47 0.72
C SER A 287 28.29 -5.64 0.73
N ASP A 288 28.36 -6.46 1.77
CA ASP A 288 27.62 -7.71 1.89
C ASP A 288 26.13 -7.42 2.10
N GLY A 289 25.82 -6.35 2.85
CA GLY A 289 24.44 -5.88 3.00
C GLY A 289 23.87 -5.36 1.68
N ILE A 290 24.65 -4.63 0.88
CA ILE A 290 24.22 -4.19 -0.45
C ILE A 290 24.04 -5.40 -1.39
N GLU A 291 24.97 -6.36 -1.36
CA GLU A 291 24.87 -7.60 -2.13
C GLU A 291 23.57 -8.34 -1.82
N ALA A 292 23.28 -8.57 -0.54
CA ALA A 292 22.07 -9.24 -0.09
C ALA A 292 20.80 -8.50 -0.56
N LEU A 293 20.79 -7.17 -0.50
CA LEU A 293 19.65 -6.38 -0.99
C LEU A 293 19.46 -6.51 -2.50
N VAL A 294 20.53 -6.45 -3.29
CA VAL A 294 20.41 -6.50 -4.76
C VAL A 294 20.00 -7.90 -5.23
N GLN A 295 20.44 -8.95 -4.54
CA GLN A 295 20.12 -10.34 -4.88
C GLN A 295 18.72 -10.77 -4.39
N CYS A 296 18.38 -10.42 -3.14
CA CYS A 296 17.27 -11.04 -2.42
C CYS A 296 16.06 -10.11 -2.23
N HIS A 297 16.16 -8.81 -2.51
CA HIS A 297 15.02 -7.90 -2.33
C HIS A 297 13.95 -8.11 -3.41
N GLY A 298 12.69 -8.12 -2.98
CA GLY A 298 11.54 -8.40 -3.84
C GLY A 298 10.99 -9.81 -3.74
N ILE A 299 9.91 -10.10 -4.48
CA ILE A 299 9.22 -11.41 -4.48
C ILE A 299 8.85 -11.76 -5.92
N GLY A 300 9.23 -12.98 -6.37
CA GLY A 300 8.97 -13.44 -7.73
C GLY A 300 9.57 -12.52 -8.80
N GLY A 301 8.78 -12.16 -9.80
CA GLY A 301 9.11 -11.20 -10.86
C GLY A 301 9.19 -9.74 -10.39
N LEU A 302 8.74 -9.43 -9.17
CA LEU A 302 8.82 -8.09 -8.59
C LEU A 302 10.16 -7.88 -7.88
N ARG A 303 11.23 -7.71 -8.65
CA ARG A 303 12.59 -7.46 -8.16
C ARG A 303 13.13 -6.12 -8.65
N PRO A 304 14.03 -5.47 -7.88
CA PRO A 304 14.71 -4.27 -8.35
C PRO A 304 15.41 -4.53 -9.67
N ASN A 305 15.12 -3.69 -10.67
CA ASN A 305 15.86 -3.66 -11.93
C ASN A 305 16.91 -2.55 -11.95
N THR A 306 16.81 -1.61 -11.01
CA THR A 306 17.64 -0.41 -10.93
C THR A 306 18.04 -0.15 -9.48
N VAL A 307 19.32 0.14 -9.25
CA VAL A 307 19.85 0.54 -7.94
C VAL A 307 20.20 2.02 -7.98
N LEU A 308 19.62 2.81 -7.06
CA LEU A 308 19.89 4.22 -6.91
C LEU A 308 20.88 4.45 -5.76
N LEU A 309 22.04 5.01 -6.10
CA LEU A 309 23.19 5.22 -5.23
C LEU A 309 23.51 6.72 -5.11
N GLY A 310 24.09 7.11 -3.98
CA GLY A 310 24.73 8.42 -3.86
C GLY A 310 26.14 8.38 -4.45
N TRP A 311 26.50 9.39 -5.24
CA TRP A 311 27.85 9.55 -5.76
C TRP A 311 28.85 9.81 -4.61
N PRO A 312 30.05 9.20 -4.62
CA PRO A 312 31.00 9.34 -3.53
C PRO A 312 31.60 10.75 -3.45
N ASN A 313 31.70 11.30 -2.24
CA ASN A 313 32.28 12.63 -2.02
C ASN A 313 33.82 12.64 -1.92
N THR A 314 34.45 11.47 -1.78
CA THR A 314 35.89 11.35 -1.48
C THR A 314 36.50 10.25 -2.37
N PRO A 315 37.74 10.44 -2.88
CA PRO A 315 38.42 9.43 -3.69
C PRO A 315 38.50 8.05 -3.02
N ARG A 316 38.75 8.00 -1.70
CA ARG A 316 38.79 6.72 -0.96
C ARG A 316 37.45 5.95 -1.00
N LYS A 317 36.31 6.65 -1.08
CA LYS A 317 34.99 6.02 -1.22
C LYS A 317 34.70 5.62 -2.68
N ALA A 318 35.46 6.15 -3.64
CA ALA A 318 35.31 5.83 -5.04
C ALA A 318 35.68 4.37 -5.34
N ASP A 319 36.70 3.82 -4.67
CA ASP A 319 37.08 2.42 -4.84
C ASP A 319 35.95 1.48 -4.40
N THR A 320 35.39 1.71 -3.21
CA THR A 320 34.23 0.94 -2.70
C THR A 320 32.99 1.14 -3.58
N PHE A 321 32.77 2.35 -4.08
CA PHE A 321 31.67 2.65 -5.00
C PHE A 321 31.85 1.91 -6.32
N GLY A 322 33.03 1.94 -6.93
CA GLY A 322 33.33 1.23 -8.17
C GLY A 322 33.15 -0.28 -8.03
N ALA A 323 33.58 -0.86 -6.92
CA ALA A 323 33.32 -2.26 -6.59
C ALA A 323 31.81 -2.55 -6.48
N THR A 324 31.04 -1.65 -5.84
CA THR A 324 29.58 -1.75 -5.74
C THR A 324 28.91 -1.67 -7.11
N VAL A 325 29.31 -0.74 -7.97
CA VAL A 325 28.80 -0.62 -9.35
C VAL A 325 29.08 -1.89 -10.14
N ARG A 326 30.30 -2.45 -10.04
CA ARG A 326 30.63 -3.75 -10.67
C ARG A 326 29.73 -4.88 -10.18
N LEU A 327 29.50 -4.97 -8.86
CA LEU A 327 28.63 -5.97 -8.27
C LEU A 327 27.20 -5.87 -8.84
N VAL A 328 26.63 -4.66 -8.85
CA VAL A 328 25.27 -4.40 -9.35
C VAL A 328 25.16 -4.74 -10.85
N SER A 329 26.17 -4.34 -11.64
CA SER A 329 26.23 -4.63 -13.08
C SER A 329 26.36 -6.14 -13.36
N ARG A 330 27.18 -6.87 -12.60
CA ARG A 330 27.28 -8.35 -12.69
C ARG A 330 25.97 -9.07 -12.34
N LEU A 331 25.15 -8.50 -11.46
CA LEU A 331 23.82 -9.00 -11.12
C LEU A 331 22.75 -8.59 -12.14
N GLY A 332 23.14 -7.98 -13.27
CA GLY A 332 22.23 -7.61 -14.35
C GLY A 332 21.26 -6.48 -13.98
N ARG A 333 21.67 -5.59 -13.06
CA ARG A 333 20.86 -4.44 -12.63
C ARG A 333 21.46 -3.13 -13.14
N SER A 334 20.60 -2.19 -13.51
CA SER A 334 21.03 -0.85 -13.90
C SER A 334 21.44 -0.04 -12.68
N VAL A 335 22.40 0.87 -12.82
CA VAL A 335 22.87 1.75 -11.76
C VAL A 335 22.51 3.19 -12.11
N ILE A 336 21.91 3.88 -11.14
CA ILE A 336 21.77 5.33 -11.16
C ILE A 336 22.56 5.87 -9.98
N ALA A 337 23.53 6.74 -10.23
CA ALA A 337 24.30 7.39 -9.19
C ALA A 337 24.05 8.90 -9.20
N LEU A 338 23.45 9.40 -8.13
CA LEU A 338 23.08 10.80 -7.98
C LEU A 338 24.22 11.58 -7.32
N ARG A 339 24.73 12.58 -8.05
CA ARG A 339 25.65 13.59 -7.55
C ARG A 339 24.90 14.91 -7.37
N SER A 340 24.83 15.40 -6.14
CA SER A 340 24.28 16.71 -5.81
C SER A 340 25.34 17.55 -5.08
N LEU A 341 25.60 18.77 -5.56
CA LEU A 341 26.47 19.74 -4.89
C LEU A 341 25.73 20.49 -3.77
N GLU A 342 24.44 20.74 -3.94
CA GLU A 342 23.60 21.44 -2.95
C GLU A 342 23.54 20.67 -1.62
N TYR A 343 23.61 19.33 -1.66
CA TYR A 343 23.64 18.49 -0.46
C TYR A 343 25.06 18.25 0.10
N ARG A 344 26.09 18.83 -0.52
CA ARG A 344 27.48 18.81 -0.01
C ARG A 344 27.78 20.05 0.83
N ASP A 345 27.06 21.14 0.60
CA ASP A 345 27.15 22.37 1.39
C ASP A 345 25.99 22.43 2.40
N GLU A 346 26.29 22.28 3.70
CA GLU A 346 25.31 22.29 4.81
C GLU A 346 24.58 23.65 5.01
N THR A 347 24.87 24.64 4.16
CA THR A 347 24.41 26.04 4.26
C THR A 347 23.31 26.41 3.26
N SER A 348 22.79 25.46 2.47
CA SER A 348 21.73 25.73 1.50
C SER A 348 20.34 25.73 2.18
N ASP A 349 19.67 26.89 2.17
CA ASP A 349 18.28 27.06 2.64
C ASP A 349 17.22 26.55 1.64
N ALA A 350 17.63 25.88 0.55
CA ALA A 350 16.71 25.41 -0.48
C ALA A 350 15.92 24.19 0.02
N ASP A 351 14.60 24.20 -0.20
CA ASP A 351 13.75 23.05 0.09
C ASP A 351 14.18 21.86 -0.81
N PRO A 352 14.64 20.72 -0.24
CA PRO A 352 15.06 19.57 -1.02
C PRO A 352 13.97 19.01 -1.95
N TRP A 353 12.69 19.28 -1.63
CA TRP A 353 11.53 18.82 -2.38
C TRP A 353 11.09 19.78 -3.49
N GLU A 354 11.65 21.00 -3.57
CA GLU A 354 11.33 21.89 -4.68
C GLU A 354 12.04 21.44 -5.95
N VAL A 355 11.27 21.21 -7.03
CA VAL A 355 11.84 20.87 -8.32
C VAL A 355 12.68 22.03 -8.85
N PRO A 356 13.95 21.79 -9.19
CA PRO A 356 14.81 22.85 -9.68
C PRO A 356 14.33 23.44 -11.01
N ARG A 357 14.49 24.75 -11.16
CA ARG A 357 14.23 25.43 -12.43
C ARG A 357 15.27 25.04 -13.48
N GLY A 358 14.84 24.92 -14.74
CA GLY A 358 15.72 24.67 -15.88
C GLY A 358 15.22 23.51 -16.75
N THR A 359 16.13 22.94 -17.52
CA THR A 359 15.86 21.82 -18.45
C THR A 359 16.36 20.48 -17.88
N ILE A 360 15.80 19.39 -18.37
CA ILE A 360 16.33 18.03 -18.18
C ILE A 360 17.28 17.76 -19.34
N ASP A 361 18.58 17.71 -19.08
CA ASP A 361 19.60 17.57 -20.11
C ASP A 361 20.11 16.13 -20.18
N VAL A 362 19.85 15.43 -21.29
CA VAL A 362 20.32 14.07 -21.54
C VAL A 362 21.50 14.11 -22.50
N TRP A 363 22.71 13.78 -22.03
CA TRP A 363 23.87 13.69 -22.91
C TRP A 363 24.01 12.30 -23.49
N TRP A 364 23.65 12.17 -24.76
CA TRP A 364 23.65 10.91 -25.47
C TRP A 364 25.05 10.56 -25.98
N ARG A 365 25.61 9.47 -25.45
CA ARG A 365 26.89 8.89 -25.87
C ARG A 365 26.72 7.40 -26.17
N GLY A 366 26.24 7.10 -27.38
CA GLY A 366 26.06 5.73 -27.86
C GLY A 366 24.76 5.07 -27.40
N LYS A 367 24.51 3.84 -27.90
CA LYS A 367 23.22 3.16 -27.75
C LYS A 367 23.02 2.47 -26.40
N ARG A 368 24.10 2.04 -25.72
CA ARG A 368 24.02 1.16 -24.53
C ARG A 368 23.19 1.74 -23.38
N ASN A 369 23.47 2.98 -22.97
CA ASN A 369 22.78 3.64 -21.86
C ASN A 369 21.61 4.51 -22.33
N GLY A 370 21.53 4.77 -23.63
CA GLY A 370 20.65 5.75 -24.23
C GLY A 370 19.17 5.53 -23.90
N ALA A 371 18.69 4.29 -24.09
CA ALA A 371 17.29 3.94 -23.82
C ALA A 371 16.87 4.27 -22.39
N LEU A 372 17.65 3.80 -21.40
CA LEU A 372 17.37 4.07 -19.99
C LEU A 372 17.41 5.56 -19.68
N MET A 373 18.44 6.29 -20.13
CA MET A 373 18.56 7.72 -19.85
C MET A 373 17.37 8.53 -20.38
N LEU A 374 16.91 8.22 -21.60
CA LEU A 374 15.77 8.89 -22.20
C LEU A 374 14.46 8.51 -21.50
N LEU A 375 14.27 7.24 -21.11
CA LEU A 375 13.13 6.80 -20.31
C LEU A 375 13.10 7.47 -18.93
N LEU A 376 14.24 7.60 -18.24
CA LEU A 376 14.32 8.31 -16.96
C LEU A 376 13.96 9.79 -17.12
N ALA A 377 14.44 10.45 -18.18
CA ALA A 377 14.05 11.83 -18.49
C ALA A 377 12.55 11.97 -18.76
N HIS A 378 11.97 11.01 -19.48
CA HIS A 378 10.53 10.97 -19.74
C HIS A 378 9.71 10.74 -18.47
N LEU A 379 10.13 9.80 -17.61
CA LEU A 379 9.49 9.53 -16.32
C LEU A 379 9.53 10.75 -15.39
N LEU A 380 10.67 11.44 -15.34
CA LEU A 380 10.75 12.74 -14.65
C LEU A 380 9.73 13.71 -15.24
N HIS A 381 9.69 13.89 -16.57
CA HIS A 381 8.74 14.83 -17.19
C HIS A 381 7.25 14.45 -17.01
N GLN A 382 6.93 13.17 -16.79
CA GLN A 382 5.58 12.73 -16.44
C GLN A 382 5.19 13.12 -15.01
N ASN A 383 6.15 13.32 -14.11
CA ASN A 383 5.88 13.80 -12.78
C ASN A 383 5.25 15.20 -12.84
N PRO A 384 4.12 15.45 -12.14
CA PRO A 384 3.43 16.74 -12.16
C PRO A 384 4.33 17.95 -11.87
N GLU A 385 5.32 17.78 -10.98
CA GLU A 385 6.24 18.85 -10.57
C GLU A 385 7.28 19.19 -11.64
N TRP A 386 7.71 18.20 -12.41
CA TRP A 386 8.74 18.30 -13.45
C TRP A 386 8.18 18.58 -14.85
N ARG A 387 6.86 18.56 -15.03
CA ARG A 387 6.18 18.73 -16.33
C ARG A 387 6.54 20.02 -17.07
N ARG A 388 7.02 21.04 -16.35
CA ARG A 388 7.46 22.32 -16.95
C ARG A 388 8.90 22.27 -17.47
N ASN A 389 9.70 21.32 -17.01
CA ASN A 389 11.10 21.17 -17.37
C ASN A 389 11.18 20.44 -18.71
N ARG A 390 11.65 21.15 -19.74
CA ARG A 390 11.80 20.58 -21.09
C ARG A 390 12.96 19.61 -21.14
N ILE A 391 12.80 18.53 -21.89
CA ILE A 391 13.85 17.55 -22.13
C ILE A 391 14.70 18.04 -23.30
N ARG A 392 16.01 18.20 -23.10
CA ARG A 392 16.99 18.45 -24.16
C ARG A 392 17.86 17.21 -24.36
N MET A 393 17.99 16.76 -25.59
CA MET A 393 18.87 15.65 -25.93
C MET A 393 20.12 16.19 -26.62
N LEU A 394 21.26 16.06 -25.95
CA LEU A 394 22.52 16.70 -26.32
C LEU A 394 23.56 15.71 -26.80
N ARG A 395 24.32 16.06 -27.83
CA ARG A 395 25.48 15.29 -28.30
C ARG A 395 26.62 16.21 -28.71
N VAL A 396 27.85 15.83 -28.33
CA VAL A 396 29.07 16.52 -28.76
C VAL A 396 29.52 15.93 -30.09
N VAL A 397 29.83 16.78 -31.06
CA VAL A 397 30.45 16.41 -32.34
C VAL A 397 31.77 17.18 -32.52
N PRO A 398 32.78 16.57 -33.15
CA PRO A 398 34.07 17.22 -33.35
C PRO A 398 34.03 18.30 -34.42
N ASN A 399 33.25 18.10 -35.49
CA ASN A 399 33.18 18.99 -36.66
C ASN A 399 31.73 19.36 -36.98
N ASP A 400 31.55 20.51 -37.63
CA ASP A 400 30.24 21.08 -38.00
C ASP A 400 29.51 20.23 -39.07
N ASP A 401 30.27 19.54 -39.93
CA ASP A 401 29.73 18.74 -41.04
C ASP A 401 28.77 17.61 -40.59
N ALA A 402 28.90 17.13 -39.35
CA ALA A 402 28.08 16.06 -38.79
C ALA A 402 26.86 16.58 -37.99
N GLN A 403 26.66 17.90 -37.92
CA GLN A 403 25.66 18.50 -37.04
C GLN A 403 24.23 18.15 -37.46
N ASP A 404 23.92 18.30 -38.75
CA ASP A 404 22.59 18.04 -39.30
C ASP A 404 22.23 16.55 -39.25
N GLU A 405 23.16 15.66 -39.60
CA GLU A 405 22.96 14.20 -39.54
C GLU A 405 22.65 13.75 -38.10
N VAL A 406 23.44 14.19 -37.13
CA VAL A 406 23.23 13.84 -35.72
C VAL A 406 21.93 14.41 -35.19
N ARG A 407 21.57 15.63 -35.60
CA ARG A 407 20.30 16.25 -35.22
C ARG A 407 19.12 15.44 -35.75
N GLN A 408 19.13 15.11 -37.04
CA GLN A 408 18.08 14.30 -37.67
C GLN A 408 17.96 12.94 -36.97
N HIS A 409 19.08 12.29 -36.65
CA HIS A 409 19.06 11.02 -35.92
C HIS A 409 18.42 11.12 -34.54
N ILE A 410 18.65 12.21 -33.80
CA ILE A 410 17.99 12.44 -32.49
C ILE A 410 16.49 12.66 -32.69
N GLU A 411 16.09 13.43 -33.72
CA GLU A 411 14.68 13.68 -34.04
C GLU A 411 13.96 12.36 -34.41
N GLU A 412 14.58 11.51 -35.22
CA GLU A 412 14.06 10.17 -35.57
C GLU A 412 13.87 9.28 -34.32
N LEU A 413 14.91 9.17 -33.48
CA LEU A 413 14.83 8.42 -32.23
C LEU A 413 13.73 8.95 -31.29
N SER A 414 13.56 10.27 -31.23
CA SER A 414 12.54 10.91 -30.40
C SER A 414 11.12 10.63 -30.92
N ALA A 415 10.94 10.62 -32.24
CA ALA A 415 9.68 10.34 -32.89
C ALA A 415 9.28 8.87 -32.71
N GLU A 416 10.24 7.96 -32.87
CA GLU A 416 10.06 6.53 -32.63
C GLU A 416 9.70 6.23 -31.17
N ALA A 417 10.39 6.88 -30.23
CA ALA A 417 10.10 6.76 -28.80
C ALA A 417 8.82 7.51 -28.36
N ARG A 418 8.29 8.40 -29.21
CA ARG A 418 7.18 9.33 -28.90
C ARG A 418 7.45 10.21 -27.68
N ILE A 419 8.72 10.57 -27.46
CA ILE A 419 9.16 11.43 -26.36
C ILE A 419 9.53 12.79 -26.96
N ASN A 420 8.86 13.85 -26.53
CA ASN A 420 9.16 15.19 -26.99
C ASN A 420 10.49 15.67 -26.39
N VAL A 421 11.52 15.79 -27.23
CA VAL A 421 12.85 16.28 -26.85
C VAL A 421 13.28 17.42 -27.76
N GLU A 422 14.01 18.38 -27.21
CA GLU A 422 14.70 19.40 -27.99
C GLU A 422 16.11 18.89 -28.36
N PRO A 423 16.39 18.56 -29.63
CA PRO A 423 17.72 18.13 -30.05
C PRO A 423 18.70 19.30 -30.00
N ARG A 424 19.88 19.09 -29.41
CA ARG A 424 20.98 20.05 -29.42
C ARG A 424 22.31 19.39 -29.71
N VAL A 425 22.94 19.81 -30.81
CA VAL A 425 24.27 19.32 -31.18
C VAL A 425 25.29 20.41 -30.88
N VAL A 426 26.31 20.06 -30.10
CA VAL A 426 27.35 21.01 -29.65
C VAL A 426 28.67 20.64 -30.31
N VAL A 427 29.22 21.57 -31.08
CA VAL A 427 30.55 21.41 -31.69
C VAL A 427 31.59 21.84 -30.66
N ALA A 428 32.45 20.91 -30.23
CA ALA A 428 33.51 21.20 -29.28
C ALA A 428 34.61 20.14 -29.29
N ASP A 429 35.87 20.58 -29.19
CA ASP A 429 37.04 19.71 -29.07
C ASP A 429 37.11 19.00 -27.71
N ASN A 430 36.64 19.66 -26.65
CA ASN A 430 36.64 19.13 -25.29
C ASN A 430 35.21 18.88 -24.79
N PRO A 431 34.77 17.61 -24.75
CA PRO A 431 33.42 17.27 -24.32
C PRO A 431 33.10 17.66 -22.88
N SER A 432 34.09 17.72 -21.97
CA SER A 432 33.85 18.08 -20.56
C SER A 432 33.46 19.55 -20.41
N ILE A 433 34.19 20.44 -21.11
CA ILE A 433 33.90 21.88 -21.10
C ILE A 433 32.54 22.13 -21.75
N ALA A 434 32.24 21.45 -22.86
CA ALA A 434 30.96 21.54 -23.56
C ALA A 434 29.77 21.15 -22.68
N ILE A 435 29.90 20.06 -21.91
CA ILE A 435 28.86 19.61 -20.97
C ILE A 435 28.63 20.67 -19.90
N GLN A 436 29.70 21.13 -19.25
CA GLN A 436 29.61 22.08 -18.14
C GLN A 436 29.05 23.44 -18.57
N SER A 437 29.46 23.96 -19.74
CA SER A 437 28.99 25.26 -20.23
C SER A 437 27.54 25.22 -20.73
N THR A 438 27.16 24.15 -21.44
CA THR A 438 25.83 24.05 -22.05
C THR A 438 24.75 23.71 -21.02
N SER A 439 25.07 22.89 -20.03
CA SER A 439 24.14 22.42 -19.00
C SER A 439 24.25 23.17 -17.67
N ALA A 440 24.97 24.30 -17.61
CA ALA A 440 25.16 25.08 -16.38
C ALA A 440 23.84 25.46 -15.67
N ASN A 441 22.80 25.77 -16.46
CA ASN A 441 21.47 26.15 -15.97
C ASN A 441 20.44 25.01 -16.04
N ALA A 442 20.90 23.76 -16.23
CA ALA A 442 20.00 22.61 -16.25
C ALA A 442 19.47 22.31 -14.84
N ALA A 443 18.22 21.88 -14.77
CA ALA A 443 17.63 21.39 -13.53
C ALA A 443 18.31 20.09 -13.10
N VAL A 444 18.49 19.16 -14.05
CA VAL A 444 19.23 17.92 -13.86
C VAL A 444 19.94 17.53 -15.15
N VAL A 445 21.15 16.98 -15.02
CA VAL A 445 21.93 16.47 -16.15
C VAL A 445 22.05 14.95 -16.03
N ILE A 446 21.70 14.23 -17.08
CA ILE A 446 21.80 12.77 -17.16
C ILE A 446 22.99 12.42 -18.06
N LEU A 447 23.97 11.72 -17.49
CA LEU A 447 25.20 11.31 -18.16
C LEU A 447 25.35 9.79 -18.11
N GLY A 448 25.60 9.17 -19.26
CA GLY A 448 25.91 7.76 -19.33
C GLY A 448 27.35 7.47 -18.88
N PHE A 449 27.57 6.34 -18.23
CA PHE A 449 28.92 5.83 -17.94
C PHE A 449 28.99 4.31 -18.15
N ASP A 450 30.20 3.80 -18.34
CA ASP A 450 30.45 2.37 -18.40
C ASP A 450 30.99 1.85 -17.07
N THR A 451 30.55 0.65 -16.68
CA THR A 451 31.03 -0.03 -15.47
C THR A 451 32.57 -0.01 -15.40
N PRO A 452 33.18 0.47 -14.30
CA PRO A 452 34.64 0.56 -14.19
C PRO A 452 35.30 -0.82 -14.07
N LEU A 453 36.46 -0.99 -14.73
CA LEU A 453 37.31 -2.16 -14.55
C LEU A 453 37.90 -2.20 -13.13
N GLU A 454 38.24 -3.41 -12.67
CA GLU A 454 38.90 -3.60 -11.39
C GLU A 454 40.29 -2.94 -11.39
N GLY A 455 40.57 -2.10 -10.40
CA GLY A 455 41.80 -1.31 -10.30
C GLY A 455 41.77 0.04 -11.03
N ALA A 456 40.71 0.34 -11.79
CA ALA A 456 40.54 1.60 -12.54
C ALA A 456 39.49 2.55 -11.91
N GLU A 457 39.08 2.30 -10.67
CA GLU A 457 37.99 3.02 -9.99
C GLU A 457 38.32 4.49 -9.75
N ALA A 458 39.56 4.78 -9.36
CA ALA A 458 40.03 6.15 -9.13
C ALA A 458 40.06 6.97 -10.43
N GLU A 459 40.54 6.39 -11.53
CA GLU A 459 40.55 7.03 -12.85
C GLU A 459 39.11 7.27 -13.34
N PHE A 460 38.24 6.27 -13.20
CA PHE A 460 36.82 6.38 -13.50
C PHE A 460 36.18 7.55 -12.73
N PHE A 461 36.41 7.62 -11.42
CA PHE A 461 35.87 8.69 -10.58
C PHE A 461 36.35 10.07 -11.02
N GLN A 462 37.66 10.23 -11.25
CA GLN A 462 38.23 11.49 -11.72
C GLN A 462 37.67 11.91 -13.08
N ARG A 463 37.50 10.96 -14.01
CA ARG A 463 36.93 11.20 -15.33
C ARG A 463 35.47 11.67 -15.24
N MET A 464 34.65 11.03 -14.40
CA MET A 464 33.25 11.42 -14.24
C MET A 464 33.10 12.74 -13.49
N GLU A 465 33.95 13.01 -12.48
CA GLU A 465 34.02 14.33 -11.84
C GLU A 465 34.46 15.43 -12.82
N ALA A 466 35.38 15.13 -13.74
CA ALA A 466 35.78 16.07 -14.79
C ALA A 466 34.63 16.38 -15.76
N PHE A 467 33.75 15.42 -16.06
CA PHE A 467 32.54 15.69 -16.86
C PHE A 467 31.50 16.51 -16.08
N ALA A 468 31.29 16.20 -14.81
CA ALA A 468 30.29 16.92 -13.99
C ALA A 468 30.74 18.32 -13.60
N GLY A 469 32.01 18.53 -13.25
CA GLY A 469 32.55 19.83 -12.83
C GLY A 469 31.69 20.52 -11.77
N ARG A 470 31.23 21.73 -12.08
CA ARG A 470 30.38 22.56 -11.20
C ARG A 470 28.87 22.38 -11.41
N LEU A 471 28.45 21.38 -12.19
CA LEU A 471 27.03 21.12 -12.37
C LEU A 471 26.39 20.75 -11.03
N PRO A 472 25.25 21.38 -10.68
CA PRO A 472 24.66 21.22 -9.36
C PRO A 472 24.13 19.82 -9.12
N ARG A 473 23.47 19.23 -10.13
CA ARG A 473 22.76 17.94 -10.03
C ARG A 473 23.02 17.09 -11.26
N VAL A 474 23.64 15.93 -11.07
CA VAL A 474 24.00 15.00 -12.14
C VAL A 474 23.55 13.59 -11.78
N LEU A 475 22.82 12.94 -12.68
CA LEU A 475 22.49 11.53 -12.62
C LEU A 475 23.42 10.77 -13.56
N PHE A 476 24.33 10.00 -13.00
CA PHE A 476 25.17 9.07 -13.74
C PHE A 476 24.43 7.75 -13.94
N VAL A 477 24.32 7.27 -15.18
CA VAL A 477 23.52 6.10 -15.52
C VAL A 477 24.36 5.04 -16.24
N ASP A 478 24.28 3.81 -15.74
CA ASP A 478 24.81 2.59 -16.37
C ASP A 478 23.66 1.59 -16.53
N SER A 479 23.36 1.21 -17.77
CA SER A 479 22.23 0.34 -18.08
C SER A 479 22.67 -1.12 -18.23
N ALA A 480 21.94 -2.00 -17.56
CA ALA A 480 22.04 -3.44 -17.77
C ALA A 480 21.28 -3.93 -19.03
N GLY A 481 20.62 -3.03 -19.76
CA GLY A 481 19.78 -3.36 -20.92
C GLY A 481 18.38 -3.83 -20.55
N GLY A 482 17.70 -4.50 -21.49
CA GLY A 482 16.33 -5.01 -21.31
C GLY A 482 15.21 -4.01 -21.57
N MET A 483 15.52 -2.81 -22.06
CA MET A 483 14.57 -1.78 -22.48
C MET A 483 14.71 -1.51 -23.97
N GLU A 484 13.59 -1.29 -24.64
CA GLU A 484 13.54 -0.84 -26.03
C GLU A 484 12.79 0.50 -26.09
N LEU A 485 13.27 1.41 -26.93
CA LEU A 485 12.63 2.71 -27.18
C LEU A 485 11.59 2.63 -28.30
N GLU A 486 11.61 1.58 -29.13
CA GLU A 486 10.71 1.44 -30.28
C GLU A 486 9.27 1.18 -29.80
N SER A 487 8.34 2.07 -30.15
CA SER A 487 6.93 2.00 -29.69
C SER A 487 6.18 0.79 -30.22
#